data_AF-A0A7X7IKK6-F1
#
_entry.id   AF-A0A7X7IKK6-F1
#
_cell.length_a   1.000
_cell.length_b   1.000
_cell.length_c   1.000
_cell.angle_alpha   90.00
_cell.angle_beta   90.00
_cell.angle_gamma   90.00
#
_symmetry.space_group_name_H-M   'P 1'
#
loop_
_entity.id
_entity.type
_entity.pdbx_description
1 polymer ?
#
loop_
_entity_poly.entity_id
_entity_poly.type
_entity_poly.pdbx_seq_one_letter_code
_entity_poly.pdbx_strand_id
1 'polypeptide(L)'
;ADTLFWQAVNGKFDGIVAMYHDQGLIPVKLLAFDSSVNVTLGLPFLRTSVDHGTAFDIVGQNKANPGSMKQAIKLACQFASTQMQKSPAARRITWL
;
A
#
# COMPACT_ATOMS: atom_id res chain seq x y z
N ALA A 1 -0.16 7.36 -20.95
CA ALA A 1 -0.42 6.83 -19.60
C ALA A 1 -1.73 7.40 -19.04
N ASP A 2 -1.99 8.69 -19.29
CA ASP A 2 -3.33 9.31 -19.32
C ASP A 2 -4.55 8.37 -19.46
N THR A 3 -4.66 7.57 -20.52
CA THR A 3 -5.84 6.70 -20.71
C THR A 3 -5.82 5.42 -19.88
N LEU A 4 -4.65 4.98 -19.39
CA LEU A 4 -4.47 3.74 -18.63
C LEU A 4 -5.11 3.85 -17.24
N PHE A 5 -4.88 4.96 -16.54
CA PHE A 5 -5.43 5.17 -15.19
C PHE A 5 -6.95 5.27 -15.19
N TRP A 6 -7.52 5.93 -16.21
CA TRP A 6 -8.98 5.95 -16.38
C TRP A 6 -9.54 4.53 -16.58
N GLN A 7 -8.89 3.71 -17.40
CA GLN A 7 -9.31 2.32 -17.61
C GLN A 7 -9.18 1.46 -16.34
N ALA A 8 -8.13 1.67 -15.55
CA ALA A 8 -7.92 0.94 -14.29
C ALA A 8 -8.97 1.31 -13.23
N VAL A 9 -9.33 2.59 -13.10
CA VAL A 9 -10.41 3.03 -12.20
C VAL A 9 -11.76 2.42 -12.60
N ASN A 10 -11.96 2.15 -13.89
CA ASN A 10 -13.13 1.45 -14.41
C ASN A 10 -13.00 -0.09 -14.34
N GLY A 11 -12.04 -0.63 -13.59
CA GLY A 11 -11.96 -2.05 -13.28
C GLY A 11 -11.40 -2.93 -14.40
N LYS A 12 -10.75 -2.37 -15.42
CA LYS A 12 -10.16 -3.18 -16.49
C LYS A 12 -8.90 -3.97 -16.07
N PHE A 13 -8.24 -3.55 -14.99
CA PHE A 13 -6.97 -4.12 -14.54
C PHE A 13 -6.95 -4.23 -13.01
N ASP A 14 -6.31 -5.28 -12.48
CA ASP A 14 -6.08 -5.44 -11.04
C ASP A 14 -4.92 -4.57 -10.50
N GLY A 15 -4.03 -4.11 -11.38
CA GLY A 15 -2.88 -3.29 -11.03
C GLY A 15 -2.17 -2.67 -12.24
N ILE A 16 -1.39 -1.62 -11.98
CA ILE A 16 -0.58 -0.91 -12.99
C ILE A 16 0.88 -0.92 -12.55
N VAL A 17 1.79 -1.14 -13.49
CA VAL A 17 3.23 -0.92 -13.30
C VAL A 17 3.61 0.38 -13.99
N ALA A 18 3.99 1.38 -13.22
CA ALA A 18 4.54 2.64 -13.74
C ALA A 18 6.07 2.54 -13.83
N MET A 19 6.66 3.16 -14.85
CA MET A 19 8.10 3.10 -15.09
C MET A 19 8.89 4.02 -14.15
N TYR A 20 8.26 5.10 -13.70
CA TYR A 20 8.86 6.07 -12.78
C TYR A 20 7.81 6.63 -11.81
N HIS A 21 8.30 7.20 -10.71
CA HIS A 21 7.52 7.61 -9.55
C HIS A 21 6.33 8.50 -9.88
N ASP A 22 6.57 9.64 -10.54
CA ASP A 22 5.52 10.63 -10.79
C ASP A 22 4.48 10.16 -11.81
N GLN A 23 4.84 9.21 -12.68
CA GLN A 23 3.89 8.59 -13.61
C GLN A 23 2.80 7.81 -12.86
N GLY A 24 3.15 7.20 -11.73
CA GLY A 24 2.24 6.38 -10.92
C GLY A 24 1.61 7.14 -9.77
N LEU A 25 2.40 7.93 -9.02
CA LEU A 25 1.92 8.51 -7.77
C LEU A 25 1.03 9.74 -7.95
N ILE A 26 1.24 10.57 -8.98
CA ILE A 26 0.35 11.71 -9.27
C ILE A 26 -1.11 11.23 -9.43
N PRO A 27 -1.43 10.28 -10.34
CA PRO A 27 -2.81 9.83 -10.50
C PRO A 27 -3.36 9.12 -9.27
N VAL A 28 -2.55 8.33 -8.55
CA VAL A 28 -2.97 7.69 -7.29
C VAL A 28 -3.38 8.73 -6.25
N LYS A 29 -2.57 9.78 -6.07
CA LYS A 29 -2.86 10.85 -5.10
C LYS A 29 -4.09 11.68 -5.49
N LEU A 30 -4.34 11.90 -6.77
CA LEU A 30 -5.57 12.57 -7.23
C LEU A 30 -6.83 11.77 -6.92
N LEU A 31 -6.76 10.44 -6.98
CA LEU A 31 -7.90 9.55 -6.76
C LEU A 31 -8.12 9.19 -5.28
N ALA A 32 -7.05 9.07 -4.50
CA ALA A 32 -7.09 8.41 -3.19
C ALA A 32 -6.21 9.09 -2.13
N PHE A 33 -6.03 10.41 -2.19
CA PHE A 33 -5.08 11.19 -1.37
C PHE A 33 -5.00 10.79 0.11
N ASP A 34 -6.14 10.61 0.78
CA ASP A 34 -6.21 10.31 2.22
C ASP A 34 -6.36 8.81 2.56
N SER A 35 -6.40 7.94 1.54
CA SER A 35 -6.71 6.52 1.68
C SER A 35 -5.72 5.57 1.02
N SER A 36 -4.79 6.09 0.22
CA SER A 36 -3.69 5.32 -0.36
C SER A 36 -2.77 4.76 0.72
N VAL A 37 -2.23 3.57 0.43
CA VAL A 37 -1.31 2.82 1.31
C VAL A 37 -0.10 2.39 0.50
N ASN A 38 1.08 2.65 1.04
CA ASN A 38 2.33 2.15 0.47
C ASN A 38 2.60 0.73 0.98
N VAL A 39 2.74 -0.22 0.06
CA VAL A 39 3.08 -1.62 0.35
C VAL A 39 4.46 -1.90 -0.24
N THR A 40 5.36 -2.47 0.55
CA THR A 40 6.67 -2.92 0.03
C THR A 40 6.63 -4.40 -0.29
N LEU A 41 6.80 -4.73 -1.56
CA LEU A 41 6.88 -6.11 -2.06
C LEU A 41 8.33 -6.60 -2.04
N GLY A 42 8.53 -7.91 -1.84
CA GLY A 42 9.84 -8.56 -1.88
C GLY A 42 10.60 -8.67 -0.56
N LEU A 43 10.08 -8.09 0.53
CA LEU A 43 10.64 -8.28 1.88
C LEU A 43 10.22 -9.63 2.49
N PRO A 44 11.03 -10.20 3.41
CA PRO A 44 10.69 -11.46 4.10
C PRO A 44 9.63 -11.27 5.21
N PHE A 45 9.09 -10.06 5.37
CA PHE A 45 8.03 -9.74 6.31
C PHE A 45 7.07 -8.70 5.71
N LEU A 46 5.87 -8.61 6.28
CA LEU A 46 4.84 -7.67 5.85
C LEU A 46 5.21 -6.23 6.24
N ARG A 47 5.19 -5.31 5.27
CA ARG A 47 5.38 -3.88 5.51
C ARG A 47 4.38 -3.03 4.72
N THR A 48 3.56 -2.28 5.45
CA THR A 48 2.74 -1.18 4.94
C THR A 48 3.21 0.15 5.51
N SER A 49 2.82 1.26 4.89
CA SER A 49 3.18 2.62 5.31
C SER A 49 2.13 3.62 4.83
N VAL A 50 2.10 4.77 5.50
CA VAL A 50 1.35 5.96 5.05
C VAL A 50 1.86 6.46 3.70
N ASP A 51 1.02 7.23 3.00
CA ASP A 51 1.33 7.85 1.70
C ASP A 51 1.57 9.38 1.78
N HIS A 52 1.62 9.93 2.99
CA HIS A 52 1.97 11.32 3.24
C HIS A 52 3.39 11.47 3.81
N GLY A 53 3.90 12.70 3.75
CA GLY A 53 5.16 13.08 4.38
C GLY A 53 5.01 13.37 5.88
N THR A 54 6.00 14.07 6.44
CA THR A 54 6.09 14.34 7.89
C THR A 54 5.16 15.44 8.39
N ALA A 55 4.69 16.34 7.50
CA ALA A 55 3.80 17.46 7.83
C ALA A 55 4.26 18.26 9.08
N PHE A 56 5.51 18.72 9.06
CA PHE A 56 6.15 19.38 10.21
C PHE A 56 5.42 20.64 10.68
N ASP A 57 4.75 21.33 9.77
CA ASP A 57 3.97 22.54 9.98
C ASP A 57 2.75 22.34 10.90
N ILE A 58 2.30 21.09 11.13
CA ILE A 58 1.13 20.76 11.98
C ILE A 58 1.47 19.89 13.21
N VAL A 59 2.76 19.63 13.48
CA VAL A 59 3.18 18.83 14.63
C VAL A 59 2.67 19.46 15.94
N GLY A 60 2.07 18.64 16.81
CA GLY A 60 1.55 19.08 18.11
C GLY A 60 0.25 19.91 18.05
N GLN A 61 -0.30 20.18 16.87
CA GLN A 61 -1.51 21.01 16.71
C GLN A 61 -2.80 20.21 16.71
N ASN A 62 -2.73 18.88 16.79
CA ASN A 62 -3.89 17.98 16.71
C ASN A 62 -4.74 18.17 15.42
N LYS A 63 -4.08 18.47 14.29
CA LYS A 63 -4.71 18.69 12.97
C LYS A 63 -4.49 17.57 11.96
N ALA A 64 -3.63 16.60 12.26
CA ALA A 64 -3.28 15.53 11.32
C ALA A 64 -4.49 14.64 11.02
N ASN A 65 -4.73 14.35 9.73
CA ASN A 65 -5.73 13.36 9.32
C ASN A 65 -5.15 11.94 9.50
N PRO A 66 -5.73 11.08 10.37
CA PRO A 66 -5.23 9.73 10.59
C PRO A 66 -5.66 8.72 9.51
N GLY A 67 -6.35 9.16 8.45
CA GLY A 67 -6.94 8.31 7.40
C GLY A 67 -5.96 7.30 6.80
N SER A 68 -4.86 7.78 6.20
CA SER A 68 -3.86 6.92 5.56
C SER A 68 -3.22 5.94 6.55
N MET A 69 -2.94 6.37 7.78
CA MET A 69 -2.43 5.50 8.85
C MET A 69 -3.41 4.37 9.19
N LYS A 70 -4.70 4.70 9.36
CA LYS A 70 -5.74 3.70 9.61
C LYS A 70 -5.86 2.70 8.47
N GLN A 71 -5.79 3.14 7.21
CA GLN A 71 -5.82 2.25 6.05
C GLN A 71 -4.58 1.35 5.99
N ALA A 72 -3.40 1.90 6.27
CA ALA A 72 -2.15 1.13 6.28
C ALA A 72 -2.17 -0.01 7.31
N ILE A 73 -2.67 0.27 8.52
CA ILE A 73 -2.85 -0.73 9.57
C ILE A 73 -3.90 -1.77 9.16
N LYS A 74 -5.07 -1.32 8.66
CA LYS A 74 -6.16 -2.22 8.25
C LYS A 74 -5.70 -3.19 7.17
N LEU A 75 -5.01 -2.70 6.15
CA LEU A 75 -4.47 -3.52 5.07
C LEU A 75 -3.45 -4.53 5.59
N ALA A 76 -2.59 -4.12 6.53
CA ALA A 76 -1.64 -5.05 7.15
C ALA A 76 -2.36 -6.19 7.89
N CYS A 77 -3.40 -5.89 8.68
CA CYS A 77 -4.20 -6.91 9.35
C CYS A 77 -4.87 -7.88 8.36
N GLN A 78 -5.37 -7.37 7.23
CA GLN A 78 -5.98 -8.19 6.18
C GLN A 78 -4.96 -9.14 5.53
N PHE A 79 -3.76 -8.64 5.21
CA PHE A 79 -2.68 -9.45 4.65
C PHE A 79 -2.19 -10.51 5.64
N ALA A 80 -2.01 -10.15 6.90
CA ALA A 80 -1.59 -11.09 7.95
C ALA A 80 -2.62 -12.22 8.14
N SER A 81 -3.91 -11.89 8.20
CA SER A 81 -5.00 -12.87 8.33
C SER A 81 -5.03 -13.86 7.16
N THR A 82 -4.76 -13.38 5.94
CA THR A 82 -4.68 -14.23 4.75
C THR A 82 -3.44 -15.12 4.73
N GLN A 83 -2.28 -14.63 5.19
CA GLN A 83 -1.04 -15.43 5.27
C GLN A 83 -1.14 -16.57 6.28
N MET A 84 -1.80 -16.35 7.42
CA MET A 84 -2.04 -17.40 8.41
C MET A 84 -2.87 -18.55 7.82
N GLN A 85 -3.83 -18.26 6.94
CA GLN A 85 -4.64 -19.28 6.28
C GLN A 85 -3.85 -20.08 5.22
N LYS A 86 -2.79 -19.49 4.64
CA LYS A 86 -2.02 -20.10 3.55
C LYS A 86 -0.78 -20.88 4.01
N SER A 87 -0.41 -20.84 5.28
CA SER A 87 0.79 -21.55 5.77
C SER A 87 0.54 -23.07 5.86
N PRO A 88 1.16 -23.91 5.01
CA PRO A 88 1.22 -25.34 5.28
C PRO A 88 2.20 -25.53 6.45
N ALA A 89 1.91 -26.49 7.35
CA ALA A 89 2.80 -26.86 8.43
C ALA A 89 4.27 -26.94 7.97
N ALA A 90 5.14 -26.27 8.72
CA ALA A 90 6.58 -26.08 8.46
C ALA A 90 7.20 -27.18 7.58
N ARG A 91 7.48 -26.86 6.31
CA ARG A 91 8.39 -27.68 5.50
C ARG A 91 9.79 -27.52 6.08
N ARG A 92 10.17 -28.47 6.94
CA ARG A 92 11.56 -28.72 7.35
C ARG A 92 12.37 -28.91 6.08
N ILE A 93 13.15 -27.89 5.71
CA ILE A 93 14.21 -28.04 4.71
C ILE A 93 15.40 -28.61 5.48
N THR A 94 15.50 -29.94 5.49
CA THR A 94 16.73 -30.64 5.86
C THR A 94 17.71 -30.45 4.72
N TRP A 95 18.75 -29.65 4.95
CA TRP A 95 19.96 -29.65 4.12
C TRP A 95 20.77 -30.88 4.53
N LEU A 96 20.88 -31.86 3.63
CA LEU A 96 21.97 -32.84 3.62
C LEU A 96 23.24 -32.15 3.13
#